data_AF-A0A2W4MEG0-F1
#
_entry.id   AF-A0A2W4MEG0-F1
#
_cell.length_a   1.000
_cell.length_b   1.000
_cell.length_c   1.000
_cell.angle_alpha   90.00
_cell.angle_beta   90.00
_cell.angle_gamma   90.00
#
_symmetry.space_group_name_H-M   'P 1'
#
loop_
_entity.id
_entity.type
_entity.pdbx_description
1 polymer ?
#
loop_
_entity_poly.entity_id
_entity_poly.type
_entity_poly.pdbx_seq_one_letter_code
_entity_poly.pdbx_strand_id
1 'polypeptide(L)'
;MEAEPPYAGRRSAAGGLLKSLGNMLGTLVQIVHTRLELLTTELQQEIHSAAILLLWAFVAAFAAMMTLFLGALTVIFVFWDTHRLAAALVMVAGFGALAVIAAMVLIYKLRTRPPLLDATLTELAKDRDRLRARL
;
A
#
# COMPACT_ATOMS: atom_id res chain seq x y z
N MET A 1 10.98 -14.90 78.38
CA MET A 1 9.84 -14.18 77.75
C MET A 1 10.41 -12.89 77.20
N GLU A 2 9.98 -12.46 76.01
CA GLU A 2 10.50 -11.35 75.16
C GLU A 2 11.64 -11.74 74.20
N ALA A 3 11.63 -11.44 72.91
CA ALA A 3 10.62 -11.40 71.84
C ALA A 3 11.45 -11.29 70.55
N GLU A 4 11.42 -12.30 69.66
CA GLU A 4 12.05 -12.17 68.33
C GLU A 4 11.27 -11.17 67.46
N PRO A 5 11.90 -10.19 66.78
CA PRO A 5 11.20 -9.26 65.91
C PRO A 5 10.91 -9.88 64.53
N PRO A 6 9.64 -10.03 64.13
CA PRO A 6 9.28 -10.75 62.90
C PRO A 6 9.01 -9.81 61.72
N TYR A 7 10.01 -9.08 61.19
CA TYR A 7 9.74 -8.21 60.02
C TYR A 7 10.94 -8.04 59.05
N ALA A 8 11.26 -9.06 58.25
CA ALA A 8 12.26 -8.96 57.17
C ALA A 8 11.78 -9.38 55.76
N GLY A 9 10.47 -9.54 55.52
CA GLY A 9 9.94 -10.14 54.28
C GLY A 9 9.45 -9.20 53.16
N ARG A 10 9.10 -7.93 53.44
CA ARG A 10 8.32 -7.12 52.47
C ARG A 10 9.13 -6.33 51.42
N ARG A 11 10.43 -6.08 51.63
CA ARG A 11 11.25 -5.28 50.70
C ARG A 11 11.72 -6.08 49.47
N SER A 12 11.76 -7.41 49.56
CA SER A 12 12.15 -8.30 48.44
C SER A 12 11.05 -8.43 47.37
N ALA A 13 9.77 -8.46 47.77
CA ALA A 13 8.65 -8.59 46.85
C ALA A 13 8.47 -7.38 45.92
N ALA A 14 8.61 -6.16 46.44
CA ALA A 14 8.54 -4.94 45.65
C ALA A 14 9.70 -4.84 44.63
N GLY A 15 10.91 -5.25 45.02
CA GLY A 15 12.06 -5.31 44.12
C GLY A 15 11.93 -6.38 43.03
N GLY A 16 11.31 -7.53 43.34
CA GLY A 16 11.04 -8.60 42.38
C GLY A 16 10.04 -8.20 41.28
N LEU A 17 8.97 -7.47 41.63
CA LEU A 17 7.96 -6.98 40.69
C LEU A 17 8.55 -5.95 39.71
N LEU A 18 9.36 -5.00 40.20
CA LEU A 18 10.04 -4.02 39.37
C LEU A 18 11.01 -4.67 38.38
N LYS A 19 11.71 -5.73 38.83
CA LYS A 19 12.61 -6.52 37.97
C LYS A 19 11.85 -7.29 36.89
N SER A 20 10.69 -7.86 37.22
CA SER A 20 9.83 -8.51 36.23
C SER A 20 9.29 -7.52 35.19
N LEU A 21 8.91 -6.30 35.61
CA LEU A 21 8.48 -5.24 34.70
C LEU A 21 9.60 -4.83 33.74
N GLY A 22 10.82 -4.67 34.25
CA GLY A 22 12.01 -4.36 33.46
C GLY A 22 12.32 -5.43 32.42
N ASN A 23 12.21 -6.71 32.80
CA ASN A 23 12.39 -7.82 31.88
C ASN A 23 11.30 -7.86 30.80
N MET A 24 10.03 -7.63 31.16
CA MET A 24 8.92 -7.59 30.19
C MET A 24 9.08 -6.45 29.19
N LEU A 25 9.51 -5.26 29.65
CA LEU A 25 9.82 -4.13 28.77
C LEU A 25 10.99 -4.44 27.84
N GLY A 26 12.05 -5.09 28.34
CA GLY A 26 13.18 -5.53 27.52
C GLY A 26 12.75 -6.52 26.43
N THR A 27 11.89 -7.49 26.77
CA THR A 27 11.34 -8.45 25.81
C THR A 27 10.42 -7.77 24.78
N LEU A 28 9.57 -6.83 25.20
CA LEU A 28 8.72 -6.06 24.29
C LEU A 28 9.54 -5.23 23.30
N VAL A 29 10.57 -4.54 23.77
CA VAL A 29 11.48 -3.75 22.91
C VAL A 29 12.18 -4.66 21.91
N GLN A 30 12.66 -5.84 22.32
CA GLN A 30 13.26 -6.80 21.41
C GLN A 30 12.28 -7.27 20.33
N ILE A 31 11.05 -7.63 20.71
CA ILE A 31 10.01 -8.09 19.78
C ILE A 31 9.66 -7.00 18.76
N VAL A 32 9.50 -5.76 19.21
CA VAL A 32 9.25 -4.62 18.33
C VAL A 32 10.41 -4.40 17.37
N HIS A 33 11.65 -4.51 17.86
CA HIS A 33 12.83 -4.32 17.03
C HIS A 33 12.92 -5.36 15.90
N THR A 34 12.69 -6.64 16.21
CA THR A 34 12.71 -7.72 15.18
C THR A 34 11.57 -7.57 14.18
N ARG A 35 10.37 -7.19 14.64
CA ARG A 35 9.24 -6.97 13.73
C ARG A 35 9.42 -5.73 12.87
N LEU A 36 10.02 -4.66 13.36
CA LEU A 36 10.33 -3.48 12.54
C LEU A 36 11.40 -3.79 11.49
N GLU A 37 12.38 -4.63 11.82
CA GLU A 37 13.40 -5.07 10.87
C GLU A 37 12.81 -5.95 9.76
N LEU A 38 11.91 -6.88 10.12
CA LEU A 38 11.15 -7.67 9.15
C LEU A 38 10.17 -6.81 8.32
N LEU A 39 9.43 -5.89 8.95
CA LEU A 39 8.51 -4.99 8.23
C LEU A 39 9.25 -4.08 7.26
N THR A 40 10.42 -3.57 7.65
CA THR A 40 11.23 -2.69 6.79
C THR A 40 11.74 -3.46 5.57
N THR A 41 12.21 -4.68 5.78
CA THR A 41 12.72 -5.54 4.69
C THR A 41 11.60 -6.03 3.77
N GLU A 42 10.46 -6.43 4.32
CA GLU A 42 9.26 -6.80 3.55
C GLU A 42 8.71 -5.61 2.75
N LEU A 43 8.58 -4.42 3.36
CA LEU A 43 8.16 -3.20 2.64
C LEU A 43 9.12 -2.86 1.50
N GLN A 44 10.43 -2.94 1.73
CA GLN A 44 11.41 -2.66 0.69
C GLN A 44 11.26 -3.63 -0.49
N GLN A 45 10.99 -4.90 -0.22
CA GLN A 45 10.80 -5.91 -1.25
C GLN A 45 9.48 -5.74 -2.02
N GLU A 46 8.41 -5.39 -1.32
CA GLU A 46 7.09 -5.16 -1.92
C GLU A 46 7.08 -3.87 -2.76
N ILE A 47 7.72 -2.80 -2.28
CA ILE A 47 7.91 -1.54 -3.02
C ILE A 47 8.78 -1.77 -4.26
N HIS A 48 9.88 -2.51 -4.15
CA HIS A 48 10.75 -2.79 -5.29
C HIS A 48 10.02 -3.57 -6.38
N SER A 49 9.29 -4.61 -6.00
CA SER A 49 8.49 -5.42 -6.92
C SER A 49 7.36 -4.61 -7.55
N ALA A 50 6.65 -3.81 -6.75
CA ALA A 50 5.62 -2.90 -7.23
C ALA A 50 6.18 -1.83 -8.18
N ALA A 51 7.37 -1.29 -7.91
CA ALA A 51 8.04 -0.31 -8.76
C ALA A 51 8.45 -0.93 -10.11
N ILE A 52 8.98 -2.16 -10.13
CA ILE A 52 9.29 -2.89 -11.35
C ILE A 52 8.01 -3.17 -12.16
N LEU A 53 6.95 -3.64 -11.50
CA LEU A 53 5.66 -3.88 -12.14
C LEU A 53 5.08 -2.57 -12.71
N LEU A 54 5.18 -1.47 -11.98
CA LEU A 54 4.72 -0.15 -12.42
C LEU A 54 5.54 0.35 -13.61
N LEU A 55 6.86 0.15 -13.60
CA LEU A 55 7.75 0.48 -14.72
C LEU A 55 7.35 -0.31 -15.97
N TRP A 56 7.17 -1.63 -15.85
CA TRP A 56 6.75 -2.45 -16.99
C TRP A 56 5.33 -2.13 -17.47
N ALA A 57 4.40 -1.82 -16.55
CA ALA A 57 3.07 -1.35 -16.90
C ALA A 57 3.14 -0.02 -17.68
N PHE A 58 4.00 0.90 -17.25
CA PHE A 58 4.25 2.16 -17.97
C PHE A 58 4.86 1.91 -19.35
N VAL A 59 5.91 1.07 -19.45
CA VAL A 59 6.54 0.72 -20.73
C VAL A 59 5.53 0.09 -21.68
N ALA A 60 4.70 -0.84 -21.21
CA ALA A 60 3.66 -1.48 -22.01
C ALA A 60 2.59 -0.49 -22.47
N ALA A 61 2.12 0.38 -21.58
CA ALA A 61 1.14 1.42 -21.91
C ALA A 61 1.69 2.43 -22.93
N PHE A 62 2.94 2.86 -22.74
CA PHE A 62 3.62 3.77 -23.66
C PHE A 62 3.83 3.13 -25.04
N ALA A 63 4.32 1.89 -25.09
CA ALA A 63 4.50 1.16 -26.35
C ALA A 63 3.16 1.01 -27.09
N ALA A 64 2.09 0.61 -26.39
CA ALA A 64 0.76 0.50 -26.97
C ALA A 64 0.25 1.85 -27.51
N MET A 65 0.41 2.94 -26.76
CA MET A 65 0.05 4.28 -27.20
C MET A 65 0.84 4.71 -28.45
N MET A 66 2.13 4.38 -28.51
CA MET A 66 2.98 4.69 -29.66
C MET A 66 2.59 3.88 -30.89
N THR A 67 2.28 2.59 -30.74
CA THR A 67 1.75 1.74 -31.83
C THR A 67 0.44 2.30 -32.38
N LEU A 68 -0.49 2.70 -31.49
CA LEU A 68 -1.75 3.30 -31.88
C LEU A 68 -1.55 4.62 -32.63
N PHE A 69 -0.68 5.49 -32.12
CA PHE A 69 -0.35 6.77 -32.76
C PHE A 69 0.26 6.58 -34.16
N LEU A 70 1.29 5.72 -34.26
CA LEU A 70 1.93 5.43 -35.54
C LEU A 70 0.95 4.76 -36.51
N GLY A 71 0.10 3.85 -36.04
CA GLY A 71 -0.95 3.23 -36.85
C GLY A 71 -1.97 4.25 -37.38
N ALA A 72 -2.35 5.24 -36.56
CA ALA A 72 -3.20 6.34 -36.99
C ALA A 72 -2.56 7.16 -38.12
N LEU A 73 -1.28 7.52 -37.96
CA LEU A 73 -0.51 8.21 -38.99
C LEU A 73 -0.41 7.37 -40.26
N THR A 74 -0.14 6.06 -40.16
CA THR A 74 -0.11 5.15 -41.31
C THR A 74 -1.42 5.19 -42.08
N VAL A 75 -2.56 5.12 -41.40
CA VAL A 75 -3.88 5.21 -42.06
C VAL A 75 -4.07 6.58 -42.72
N ILE A 76 -3.71 7.67 -42.03
CA ILE A 76 -3.80 9.02 -42.61
C ILE A 76 -2.94 9.14 -43.87
N PHE A 77 -1.70 8.63 -43.85
CA PHE A 77 -0.80 8.64 -44.99
C PHE A 77 -1.29 7.79 -46.17
N VAL A 78 -1.84 6.60 -45.89
CA VAL A 78 -2.41 5.73 -46.95
C VAL A 78 -3.59 6.39 -47.66
N PHE A 79 -4.45 7.10 -46.92
CA PHE A 79 -5.64 7.75 -47.48
C PHE A 79 -5.42 9.23 -47.83
N TRP A 80 -4.16 9.67 -47.88
CA TRP A 80 -3.80 11.08 -47.92
C TRP A 80 -4.19 11.79 -49.22
N ASP A 81 -4.20 11.15 -50.38
CA ASP A 81 -4.48 11.88 -51.62
C ASP A 81 -5.98 12.00 -51.94
N THR A 82 -6.81 11.11 -51.40
CA THR A 82 -8.23 11.03 -51.80
C THR A 82 -9.20 11.31 -50.64
N HIS A 83 -8.85 10.93 -49.40
CA HIS A 83 -9.82 10.91 -48.30
C HIS A 83 -9.23 11.39 -46.95
N ARG A 84 -8.26 12.32 -46.95
CA ARG A 84 -7.58 12.82 -45.71
C ARG A 84 -8.55 13.08 -44.56
N LEU A 85 -9.60 13.84 -44.86
CA LEU A 85 -10.53 14.35 -43.87
C LEU A 85 -11.38 13.22 -43.29
N ALA A 86 -11.86 12.29 -44.14
CA ALA A 86 -12.59 11.12 -43.70
C ALA A 86 -11.71 10.18 -42.87
N ALA A 87 -10.47 9.92 -43.29
CA ALA A 87 -9.53 9.07 -42.55
C ALA A 87 -9.18 9.66 -41.18
N ALA A 88 -8.95 10.98 -41.11
CA ALA A 88 -8.71 11.68 -39.86
C ALA A 88 -9.94 11.62 -38.93
N LEU A 89 -11.15 11.86 -39.44
CA LEU A 89 -12.39 11.79 -38.66
C LEU A 89 -12.66 10.39 -38.11
N VAL A 90 -12.44 9.34 -38.91
CA VAL A 90 -12.57 7.94 -38.46
C VAL A 90 -11.58 7.64 -37.34
N MET A 91 -10.33 8.09 -37.45
CA MET A 91 -9.35 7.91 -36.38
C MET A 91 -9.72 8.68 -35.12
N VAL A 92 -10.13 9.94 -35.23
CA VAL A 92 -10.58 10.74 -34.08
C VAL A 92 -11.78 10.08 -33.40
N ALA A 93 -12.77 9.63 -34.16
CA ALA A 93 -13.94 8.95 -33.61
C ALA A 93 -13.56 7.61 -32.93
N GLY A 94 -12.70 6.81 -33.57
CA GLY A 94 -12.24 5.54 -33.03
C GLY A 94 -11.45 5.69 -31.72
N PHE A 95 -10.46 6.59 -31.70
CA PHE A 95 -9.69 6.87 -30.49
C PHE A 95 -10.53 7.53 -29.40
N GLY A 96 -11.46 8.42 -29.77
CA GLY A 96 -12.41 9.03 -28.83
C GLY A 96 -13.30 7.98 -28.16
N ALA A 97 -13.87 7.06 -28.93
CA ALA A 97 -14.67 5.96 -28.39
C ALA A 97 -13.86 5.06 -27.47
N LEU A 98 -12.64 4.69 -27.87
CA LEU A 98 -11.72 3.90 -27.03
C LEU A 98 -11.41 4.62 -25.71
N ALA A 99 -11.16 5.93 -25.74
CA ALA A 99 -10.89 6.72 -24.54
C ALA A 99 -12.09 6.77 -23.59
N VAL A 100 -13.31 6.93 -24.12
CA VAL A 100 -14.55 6.91 -23.32
C VAL A 100 -14.74 5.55 -22.65
N ILE A 101 -14.58 4.45 -23.39
CA ILE A 101 -14.70 3.09 -22.84
C ILE A 101 -13.63 2.86 -21.76
N ALA A 102 -12.38 3.23 -22.01
CA ALA A 102 -11.30 3.12 -21.04
C ALA A 102 -11.59 3.92 -19.76
N ALA A 103 -12.11 5.15 -19.89
CA ALA A 103 -12.50 5.98 -18.75
C ALA A 103 -13.65 5.34 -17.94
N MET A 104 -14.68 4.79 -18.61
CA MET A 104 -15.77 4.08 -17.94
C MET A 104 -15.27 2.87 -17.16
N VAL A 105 -14.40 2.05 -17.78
CA VAL A 105 -13.79 0.88 -17.13
C VAL A 105 -12.92 1.29 -15.94
N LEU A 106 -12.14 2.37 -16.09
CA LEU A 106 -11.30 2.91 -15.02
C LEU A 106 -12.15 3.39 -13.84
N ILE A 107 -13.18 4.20 -14.09
CA ILE A 107 -14.10 4.69 -13.06
C ILE A 107 -14.81 3.53 -12.37
N TYR A 108 -15.28 2.54 -13.14
CA TYR A 108 -15.88 1.33 -12.59
C TYR A 108 -14.91 0.60 -11.65
N LYS A 109 -13.69 0.31 -12.12
CA LYS A 109 -12.67 -0.36 -11.31
C LYS A 109 -12.34 0.42 -10.04
N LEU A 110 -12.18 1.75 -10.13
CA LEU A 110 -11.91 2.60 -8.96
C LEU A 110 -13.07 2.57 -7.95
N ARG A 111 -14.32 2.53 -8.41
CA ARG A 111 -15.51 2.46 -7.55
C ARG A 111 -15.74 1.08 -6.93
N THR A 112 -15.30 0.00 -7.59
CA THR A 112 -15.48 -1.38 -7.11
C THR A 112 -14.32 -1.93 -6.29
N ARG A 113 -13.18 -1.22 -6.21
CA ARG A 113 -12.04 -1.65 -5.40
C ARG A 113 -12.34 -1.29 -3.93
N PRO A 114 -12.26 -2.25 -2.98
CA PRO A 114 -12.24 -1.90 -1.57
C PRO A 114 -11.02 -1.01 -1.30
N PRO A 115 -11.14 0.05 -0.49
CA PRO A 115 -10.02 0.96 -0.28
C PRO A 115 -8.92 0.17 0.43
N LEU A 116 -7.75 0.07 -0.22
CA LEU A 116 -6.61 -0.73 0.25
C LEU A 116 -6.14 -0.32 1.67
N LEU A 117 -6.58 0.84 2.14
CA LEU A 117 -6.25 1.41 3.43
C LEU A 117 -7.44 1.57 4.36
N ASP A 118 -8.70 1.39 3.92
CA ASP A 118 -9.84 1.55 4.84
C ASP A 118 -9.88 0.41 5.85
N ALA A 119 -9.64 -0.82 5.40
CA ALA A 119 -9.56 -1.96 6.31
C ALA A 119 -8.44 -1.75 7.36
N THR A 120 -7.27 -1.29 6.92
CA THR A 120 -6.12 -1.00 7.77
C THR A 120 -6.33 0.20 8.68
N LEU A 121 -6.92 1.30 8.19
CA LEU A 121 -7.24 2.49 8.99
C LEU A 121 -8.33 2.19 10.02
N THR A 122 -9.30 1.33 9.68
CA THR A 122 -10.34 0.87 10.60
C THR A 122 -9.76 -0.05 11.67
N GLU A 123 -8.83 -0.93 11.32
CA GLU A 123 -8.05 -1.73 12.26
C GLU A 123 -7.20 -0.83 13.19
N LEU A 124 -6.48 0.15 12.64
CA LEU A 124 -5.65 1.08 13.42
C LEU A 124 -6.50 1.95 14.37
N ALA A 125 -7.70 2.36 13.95
CA ALA A 125 -8.64 3.07 14.80
C ALA A 125 -9.12 2.20 15.96
N LYS A 126 -9.42 0.91 15.72
CA LYS A 126 -9.80 -0.04 16.77
C LYS A 126 -8.67 -0.29 17.77
N ASP A 127 -7.43 -0.39 17.31
CA ASP A 127 -6.27 -0.58 18.19
C ASP A 127 -5.99 0.67 19.03
N ARG A 128 -6.16 1.88 18.47
CA ARG A 128 -6.09 3.14 19.23
C ARG A 128 -7.14 3.18 20.34
N ASP A 129 -8.37 2.78 20.03
CA ASP A 129 -9.47 2.83 20.98
C ASP A 129 -9.30 1.78 22.09
N ARG A 130 -8.75 0.60 21.77
CA ARG A 130 -8.35 -0.42 22.76
C ARG A 130 -7.19 0.02 23.67
N LEU A 131 -6.23 0.76 23.13
CA LEU A 131 -5.12 1.36 23.91
C LEU A 131 -5.64 2.46 24.84
N ARG A 132 -6.55 3.31 24.37
CA ARG A 132 -7.22 4.33 25.22
C ARG A 132 -8.10 3.72 26.30
N ALA A 133 -8.75 2.58 26.06
CA ALA A 133 -9.58 1.92 27.05
C ALA A 133 -8.79 1.18 28.15
N ARG A 134 -7.47 1.01 27.98
CA ARG A 134 -6.58 0.33 28.95
C ARG A 134 -5.70 1.30 29.76
N LEU A 135 -5.74 2.60 29.45
CA LEU A 135 -5.15 3.70 30.23
C LEU A 135 -6.22 4.34 31.11
#